data_AF-A0A8T6J645-F1
#
_entry.id   AF-A0A8T6J645-F1
#
_cell.length_a   1.000
_cell.length_b   1.000
_cell.length_c   1.000
_cell.angle_alpha   90.00
_cell.angle_beta   90.00
_cell.angle_gamma   90.00
#
_symmetry.space_group_name_H-M   'P 1'
#
loop_
_entity.id
_entity.type
_entity.pdbx_description
1 polymer ?
#
loop_
_entity_poly.entity_id
_entity_poly.type
_entity_poly.pdbx_seq_one_letter_code
_entity_poly.pdbx_strand_id
1 'polypeptide(L)'
;MRVRAMLWYEVAMKSLFSFQGTISRSRFWLQLLALFVAIFLLAILSELLEPAGTIGAICVLVLFVVFGFWWQFALYAKRLRDAGLSPWLCLLLFVPLANFVVLLIAGFKPTAVEKTGVPTR
;
A
#
# COMPACT_ATOMS: atom_id res chain seq x y z
N MET A 1 -27.47 -8.45 -9.34
CA MET A 1 -26.33 -8.68 -8.42
C MET A 1 -24.95 -8.56 -9.07
N ARG A 2 -24.74 -8.79 -10.37
CA ARG A 2 -23.42 -8.75 -11.02
C ARG A 2 -22.78 -7.35 -11.20
N VAL A 3 -23.58 -6.30 -11.36
CA VAL A 3 -23.08 -4.92 -11.59
C VAL A 3 -22.37 -4.35 -10.35
N ARG A 4 -22.83 -4.71 -9.14
CA ARG A 4 -22.25 -4.19 -7.90
C ARG A 4 -20.82 -4.70 -7.68
N ALA A 5 -20.57 -5.99 -7.92
CA ALA A 5 -19.23 -6.60 -7.80
C ALA A 5 -18.21 -5.99 -8.78
N MET A 6 -18.62 -5.67 -10.00
CA MET A 6 -17.77 -5.03 -11.00
C MET A 6 -17.37 -3.61 -10.59
N LEU A 7 -18.30 -2.85 -10.00
CA LEU A 7 -18.01 -1.53 -9.43
C LEU A 7 -17.01 -1.61 -8.26
N TRP A 8 -17.10 -2.65 -7.42
CA TRP A 8 -16.15 -2.85 -6.31
C TRP A 8 -14.75 -3.18 -6.82
N TYR A 9 -14.62 -3.97 -7.89
CA TYR A 9 -13.32 -4.29 -8.49
C TYR A 9 -12.65 -3.06 -9.10
N GLU A 10 -13.39 -2.27 -9.88
CA GLU A 10 -12.95 -1.00 -10.45
C GLU A 10 -12.41 -0.03 -9.37
N VAL A 11 -13.16 0.13 -8.28
CA VAL A 11 -12.78 1.02 -7.17
C VAL A 11 -11.58 0.47 -6.40
N ALA A 12 -11.52 -0.84 -6.16
CA ALA A 12 -10.38 -1.48 -5.51
C ALA A 12 -9.11 -1.34 -6.35
N MET A 13 -9.16 -1.65 -7.65
CA MET A 13 -8.02 -1.52 -8.57
C MET A 13 -7.56 -0.07 -8.69
N LYS A 14 -8.48 0.89 -8.84
CA LYS A 14 -8.14 2.32 -8.85
C LYS A 14 -7.53 2.77 -7.52
N SER A 15 -8.01 2.24 -6.39
CA SER A 15 -7.42 2.52 -5.07
C SER A 15 -6.00 1.97 -4.93
N LEU A 16 -5.68 0.84 -5.58
CA LEU A 16 -4.36 0.21 -5.47
C LEU A 16 -3.33 0.81 -6.44
N PHE A 17 -3.76 1.19 -7.65
CA PHE A 17 -2.86 1.63 -8.71
C PHE A 17 -2.82 3.14 -8.95
N SER A 18 -3.75 3.92 -8.38
CA SER A 18 -3.72 5.38 -8.50
C SER A 18 -3.03 6.03 -7.30
N PHE A 19 -2.24 7.09 -7.53
CA PHE A 19 -1.71 7.99 -6.49
C PHE A 19 -2.70 9.08 -6.06
N GLN A 20 -3.92 9.04 -6.60
CA GLN A 20 -4.96 10.02 -6.30
C GLN A 20 -5.85 9.57 -5.13
N GLY A 21 -6.45 10.56 -4.47
CA GLY A 21 -7.29 10.38 -3.29
C GLY A 21 -6.56 10.45 -1.96
N THR A 22 -7.32 10.22 -0.90
CA THR A 22 -6.89 10.16 0.49
C THR A 22 -7.27 8.80 1.08
N ILE A 23 -6.63 8.43 2.18
CA ILE A 23 -6.93 7.17 2.88
C ILE A 23 -6.98 7.41 4.38
N SER A 24 -8.05 6.91 5.02
CA SER A 24 -8.17 6.98 6.47
C SER A 24 -7.11 6.12 7.14
N ARG A 25 -6.78 6.43 8.40
CA ARG A 25 -5.81 5.64 9.19
C ARG A 25 -6.16 4.16 9.26
N SER A 26 -7.43 3.84 9.51
CA SER A 26 -7.90 2.45 9.62
C SER A 26 -7.67 1.69 8.32
N ARG A 27 -8.00 2.31 7.17
CA ARG A 27 -7.75 1.72 5.85
C ARG A 27 -6.26 1.64 5.53
N PHE A 28 -5.46 2.61 5.97
CA PHE A 28 -4.00 2.56 5.82
C PHE A 28 -3.41 1.34 6.53
N TRP A 29 -3.74 1.12 7.80
CA TRP A 29 -3.27 -0.05 8.55
C TRP A 29 -3.78 -1.37 7.95
N LEU A 30 -5.04 -1.44 7.52
CA LEU A 30 -5.58 -2.63 6.88
C LEU A 30 -4.89 -2.95 5.56
N GLN A 31 -4.63 -1.96 4.71
CA GLN A 31 -3.95 -2.17 3.43
C GLN A 31 -2.45 -2.45 3.61
N LEU A 32 -1.81 -1.84 4.62
CA LEU A 32 -0.43 -2.16 4.99
C LEU A 32 -0.31 -3.59 5.52
N LEU A 33 -1.27 -4.04 6.35
CA LEU A 33 -1.36 -5.43 6.79
C LEU A 33 -1.58 -6.38 5.61
N ALA A 34 -2.49 -6.04 4.68
CA ALA A 34 -2.71 -6.83 3.47
C ALA A 34 -1.44 -6.95 2.62
N LEU A 35 -0.65 -5.88 2.52
CA LEU A 35 0.66 -5.91 1.88
C LEU A 35 1.60 -6.88 2.61
N PHE A 36 1.72 -6.81 3.94
CA PHE A 36 2.52 -7.78 4.72
C PHE A 36 2.10 -9.23 4.53
N VAL A 37 0.79 -9.50 4.51
CA VAL A 37 0.25 -10.84 4.24
C VAL A 37 0.61 -11.29 2.82
N ALA A 38 0.48 -10.42 1.82
CA ALA A 38 0.86 -10.74 0.45
C ALA A 38 2.36 -11.04 0.32
N ILE A 39 3.22 -10.25 0.97
CA ILE A 39 4.67 -10.48 1.05
C ILE A 39 4.94 -11.89 1.64
N PHE A 40 4.30 -12.19 2.77
CA PHE A 40 4.50 -13.46 3.48
C PHE A 40 4.06 -14.67 2.64
N LEU A 41 2.89 -14.59 1.99
CA LEU A 41 2.39 -15.66 1.12
C LEU A 41 3.29 -15.86 -0.11
N LEU A 42 3.83 -14.78 -0.69
CA LEU A 42 4.75 -14.87 -1.82
C LEU A 42 6.09 -15.51 -1.42
N ALA A 43 6.59 -15.25 -0.21
CA ALA A 43 7.79 -15.90 0.30
C ALA A 43 7.59 -17.42 0.46
N ILE A 44 6.43 -17.85 0.96
CA ILE A 44 6.08 -19.28 1.03
C ILE A 44 5.98 -19.87 -0.38
N LEU A 45 5.37 -19.15 -1.32
CA LEU A 45 5.24 -19.60 -2.70
C LEU A 45 6.61 -19.73 -3.39
N SER A 46 7.56 -18.83 -3.13
CA SER A 46 8.90 -18.93 -3.72
C SER A 46 9.65 -20.16 -3.26
N GLU A 47 9.52 -20.55 -1.98
CA GLU A 47 10.11 -21.79 -1.45
C GLU A 47 9.46 -23.03 -2.09
N LEU A 48 8.14 -23.00 -2.31
CA LEU A 48 7.44 -24.12 -2.96
C LEU A 48 7.82 -24.28 -4.45
N LEU A 49 8.21 -23.18 -5.09
CA LEU A 49 8.60 -23.12 -6.50
C LEU A 49 10.12 -23.30 -6.72
N GLU A 50 10.91 -23.48 -5.66
CA GLU A 50 12.36 -23.72 -5.75
C GLU A 50 12.74 -24.84 -6.75
N PRO A 51 11.97 -25.96 -6.86
CA PRO A 51 12.25 -27.00 -7.86
C PRO A 51 12.15 -26.54 -9.32
N ALA A 52 11.49 -25.40 -9.61
CA ALA A 52 11.38 -24.82 -10.95
C ALA A 52 12.66 -24.09 -11.41
N GLY A 53 13.69 -24.04 -10.55
CA GLY A 53 15.01 -23.47 -10.87
C GLY A 53 15.11 -21.95 -10.64
N THR A 54 16.34 -21.44 -10.69
CA THR A 54 16.71 -20.07 -10.31
C THR A 54 15.94 -18.98 -11.07
N ILE A 55 15.53 -19.24 -12.31
CA ILE A 55 14.78 -18.28 -13.14
C ILE A 55 13.37 -18.05 -12.56
N GLY A 56 12.71 -19.09 -12.06
CA GLY A 56 11.37 -18.98 -11.46
C GLY A 56 11.38 -18.11 -10.20
N ALA A 57 12.36 -18.32 -9.32
CA ALA A 57 12.56 -17.53 -8.12
C ALA A 57 12.85 -16.05 -8.42
N ILE A 58 13.69 -15.76 -9.42
CA ILE A 58 14.00 -14.38 -9.84
C ILE A 58 12.73 -13.68 -10.37
N CYS A 59 11.92 -14.34 -11.19
CA CYS A 59 10.69 -13.76 -11.71
C CYS A 59 9.70 -13.39 -10.58
N VAL A 60 9.52 -14.27 -9.60
CA VAL A 60 8.68 -13.99 -8.43
C VAL A 60 9.20 -12.79 -7.65
N LEU A 61 10.52 -12.72 -7.42
CA LEU A 61 11.16 -11.62 -6.71
C LEU A 61 11.01 -10.28 -7.42
N VAL A 62 11.17 -10.25 -8.75
CA VAL A 62 11.02 -9.02 -9.54
C VAL A 62 9.59 -8.51 -9.52
N LEU A 63 8.61 -9.39 -9.74
CA LEU A 63 7.19 -9.02 -9.66
C LEU A 63 6.87 -8.49 -8.26
N PHE A 64 7.36 -9.17 -7.23
CA PHE A 64 7.18 -8.76 -5.85
C PHE A 64 7.74 -7.36 -5.56
N VAL A 65 8.97 -7.08 -5.97
CA VAL A 65 9.58 -5.75 -5.80
C VAL A 65 8.73 -4.70 -6.52
N VAL A 66 8.43 -4.90 -7.80
CA VAL A 66 7.70 -3.89 -8.58
C VAL A 66 6.31 -3.61 -8.01
N PHE A 67 5.51 -4.65 -7.77
CA PHE A 67 4.13 -4.48 -7.28
C PHE A 67 4.07 -4.07 -5.80
N GLY A 68 4.94 -4.65 -4.96
CA GLY A 68 4.99 -4.36 -3.53
C GLY A 68 5.42 -2.93 -3.26
N PHE A 69 6.51 -2.47 -3.91
CA PHE A 69 6.92 -1.07 -3.80
C PHE A 69 5.86 -0.14 -4.36
N TRP A 70 5.30 -0.42 -5.55
CA TRP A 70 4.27 0.44 -6.12
C TRP A 70 3.07 0.64 -5.18
N TRP A 71 2.53 -0.46 -4.64
CA TRP A 71 1.42 -0.40 -3.69
C TRP A 71 1.81 0.39 -2.45
N GLN A 72 2.97 0.10 -1.85
CA GLN A 72 3.43 0.81 -0.66
C GLN A 72 3.56 2.33 -0.93
N PHE A 73 4.15 2.73 -2.05
CA PHE A 73 4.27 4.13 -2.44
C PHE A 73 2.91 4.81 -2.62
N ALA A 74 1.96 4.16 -3.30
CA ALA A 74 0.62 4.68 -3.50
C ALA A 74 -0.12 4.88 -2.17
N LEU A 75 0.03 3.94 -1.23
CA LEU A 75 -0.53 4.01 0.12
C LEU A 75 -0.01 5.21 0.91
N TYR A 76 1.31 5.35 0.98
CA TYR A 76 1.96 6.42 1.73
C TYR A 76 1.64 7.79 1.14
N ALA A 77 1.67 7.93 -0.19
CA ALA A 77 1.34 9.20 -0.85
C ALA A 77 -0.09 9.67 -0.50
N LYS A 78 -1.08 8.76 -0.49
CA LYS A 78 -2.47 9.08 -0.09
C LYS A 78 -2.57 9.42 1.38
N ARG A 79 -1.85 8.68 2.23
CA ARG A 79 -1.95 8.85 3.68
C ARG A 79 -1.27 10.13 4.14
N LEU A 80 -0.12 10.46 3.56
CA LEU A 80 0.58 11.71 3.82
C LEU A 80 -0.27 12.90 3.38
N ARG A 81 -0.92 12.82 2.21
CA ARG A 81 -1.86 13.85 1.74
C ARG A 81 -3.03 14.04 2.68
N ASP A 82 -3.64 12.94 3.13
CA ASP A 82 -4.74 12.96 4.10
C ASP A 82 -4.32 13.55 5.46
N ALA A 83 -3.07 13.32 5.86
CA ALA A 83 -2.48 13.91 7.05
C ALA A 83 -2.07 15.38 6.87
N GLY A 84 -2.27 15.99 5.69
CA GLY A 84 -1.86 17.36 5.38
C GLY A 84 -0.34 17.53 5.27
N LEU A 85 0.37 16.48 4.86
CA LEU A 85 1.82 16.47 4.61
C LEU A 85 2.09 16.33 3.11
N SER A 86 3.31 16.69 2.71
CA SER A 86 3.75 16.52 1.32
C SER A 86 3.74 15.02 0.94
N PRO A 87 3.05 14.60 -0.14
CA PRO A 87 3.08 13.22 -0.61
C PRO A 87 4.48 12.73 -0.95
N TRP A 88 5.39 13.64 -1.32
CA TRP A 88 6.77 13.35 -1.66
C TRP A 88 7.60 12.77 -0.51
N LEU A 89 7.13 12.89 0.74
CA LEU A 89 7.75 12.20 1.87
C LEU A 89 7.68 10.67 1.73
N CYS A 90 6.85 10.14 0.81
CA CYS A 90 6.91 8.73 0.46
C CYS A 90 8.27 8.31 -0.12
N LEU A 91 9.04 9.21 -0.77
CA LEU A 91 10.38 8.87 -1.28
C LEU A 91 11.35 8.43 -0.16
N LEU A 92 11.08 8.80 1.09
CA LEU A 92 11.86 8.35 2.23
C LEU A 92 11.67 6.86 2.54
N LEU A 93 10.71 6.17 1.89
CA LEU A 93 10.54 4.71 1.93
C LEU A 93 11.82 3.96 1.53
N PHE A 94 12.67 4.54 0.68
CA PHE A 94 13.94 3.94 0.24
C PHE A 94 15.02 3.91 1.33
N VAL A 95 14.87 4.71 2.39
CA VAL A 95 15.86 4.80 3.48
C VAL A 95 15.25 4.15 4.73
N PRO A 96 15.78 3.02 5.25
CA PRO A 96 15.13 2.25 6.32
C PRO A 96 14.74 3.07 7.56
N LEU A 97 15.67 3.89 8.06
CA LEU A 97 15.44 4.76 9.21
C LEU A 97 14.40 5.85 8.93
N ALA A 98 14.46 6.48 7.75
CA ALA A 98 13.51 7.53 7.39
C ALA A 98 12.12 6.94 7.11
N ASN A 99 12.05 5.77 6.49
CA ASN A 99 10.82 5.01 6.30
C ASN A 99 10.12 4.75 7.62
N PHE A 100 10.86 4.29 8.64
CA PHE A 100 10.29 4.05 9.96
C PHE A 100 9.66 5.32 10.57
N VAL A 101 10.34 6.47 10.44
CA VAL A 101 9.80 7.76 10.88
C VAL A 101 8.53 8.13 10.10
N VAL A 102 8.52 7.96 8.78
CA VAL A 102 7.34 8.25 7.95
C VAL A 102 6.18 7.30 8.28
N LEU A 103 6.44 6.03 8.57
CA LEU A 103 5.42 5.07 9.02
C LEU A 103 4.76 5.54 10.31
N LEU A 104 5.55 5.97 11.30
CA LEU A 104 5.01 6.50 12.56
C LEU A 104 4.15 7.74 12.31
N ILE A 105 4.62 8.67 11.50
CA ILE A 105 3.86 9.89 11.17
C ILE A 105 2.55 9.53 10.44
N ALA A 106 2.61 8.66 9.44
CA ALA A 106 1.47 8.21 8.65
C ALA A 106 0.48 7.39 9.50
N GLY A 107 0.96 6.61 10.46
CA GLY A 107 0.14 5.79 11.36
C GLY A 107 -0.58 6.62 12.43
N PHE A 108 0.13 7.57 13.06
CA PHE A 108 -0.32 8.23 14.29
C PHE A 108 -0.80 9.68 14.12
N LYS A 109 -0.61 10.34 12.98
CA LYS A 109 -1.10 11.72 12.76
C LYS A 109 -2.61 11.76 12.42
N PRO A 110 -3.47 12.56 13.11
CA PRO A 110 -4.92 12.63 12.82
C PRO A 110 -5.26 12.96 11.38
N THR A 111 -6.33 12.35 10.86
CA THR A 111 -6.89 12.74 9.56
C THR A 111 -7.65 14.06 9.71
N ALA A 112 -7.77 14.83 8.62
CA ALA A 112 -8.61 16.03 8.64
C ALA A 112 -10.08 15.68 8.93
N VAL A 113 -10.57 14.56 8.39
CA VAL A 113 -11.96 14.06 8.58
C VAL A 113 -12.27 13.76 10.05
N GLU A 114 -11.32 13.16 10.79
CA GLU A 114 -11.51 12.84 12.21
C GLU A 114 -11.61 14.11 13.06
N LYS A 115 -11.03 15.22 12.61
CA LYS A 115 -11.14 16.52 13.29
C LYS A 115 -12.44 17.25 13.00
N THR A 116 -13.02 17.07 11.81
CA THR A 116 -14.18 17.87 11.36
C THR A 116 -15.49 17.09 11.32
N GLY A 117 -15.44 15.76 11.40
CA GLY A 117 -16.62 14.89 11.24
C GLY A 117 -17.19 14.85 9.83
N VAL A 118 -16.60 15.61 8.88
CA VAL A 118 -17.08 15.74 7.50
C VAL A 118 -16.19 14.91 6.57
N PRO A 119 -16.73 13.94 5.82
CA PRO A 119 -15.95 13.17 4.86
C PRO A 119 -15.42 14.08 3.74
N THR A 120 -14.10 14.13 3.56
CA THR A 120 -13.48 14.80 2.41
C THR A 120 -13.70 13.94 1.16
N ARG A 121 -14.28 14.55 0.12
CA ARG A 121 -14.61 13.94 -1.18
C ARG A 121 -13.40 13.37 -1.91
#